data_AF-A0A5B2Z2H3-F1
#
_entry.id   AF-A0A5B2Z2H3-F1
#
_cell.length_a   1.000
_cell.length_b   1.000
_cell.length_c   1.000
_cell.angle_alpha   90.00
_cell.angle_beta   90.00
_cell.angle_gamma   90.00
#
_symmetry.space_group_name_H-M   'P 1'
#
loop_
_entity.id
_entity.type
_entity.pdbx_description
1 polymer ?
#
loop_
_entity_poly.entity_id
_entity_poly.type
_entity_poly.pdbx_seq_one_letter_code
_entity_poly.pdbx_strand_id
1 'polypeptide(L)'
;MDKLRKLGILTYNFDDYSYKEFLFVDDKTGSVYISSKDVEDPNFSGVTFCGVKTNERDYFEETIKPHRFVETPTRKGIKEYLVYLYSEKLNQNIKCILTEEEYEGKIYKNIGYKMELDIKGDE
;
A
#
# COMPACT_ATOMS: atom_id res chain seq x y z
N MET A 1 -8.68 -18.77 -9.80
CA MET A 1 -7.65 -17.90 -9.21
C MET A 1 -6.87 -18.78 -8.26
N ASP A 2 -5.59 -19.04 -8.54
CA ASP A 2 -4.74 -19.77 -7.59
C ASP A 2 -4.84 -19.08 -6.22
N LYS A 3 -4.94 -19.88 -5.17
CA LYS A 3 -5.34 -19.42 -3.84
C LYS A 3 -4.25 -18.50 -3.29
N LEU A 4 -4.44 -17.19 -3.41
CA LEU A 4 -3.53 -16.22 -2.81
C LEU A 4 -3.41 -16.51 -1.31
N ARG A 5 -2.19 -16.53 -0.81
CA ARG A 5 -1.91 -16.86 0.58
C ARG A 5 -1.67 -15.59 1.36
N LYS A 6 -2.22 -15.50 2.58
CA LYS A 6 -1.93 -14.39 3.50
C LYS A 6 -0.43 -14.38 3.80
N LEU A 7 0.23 -13.27 3.47
CA LEU A 7 1.66 -13.08 3.64
C LEU A 7 1.95 -12.29 4.92
N GLY A 8 1.10 -11.35 5.30
CA GLY A 8 1.41 -10.50 6.43
C GLY A 8 0.58 -9.24 6.55
N ILE A 9 1.07 -8.33 7.38
CA ILE A 9 0.49 -7.01 7.59
C ILE A 9 1.61 -5.97 7.55
N LEU A 10 1.40 -4.90 6.79
CA LEU A 10 2.21 -3.69 6.88
C LEU A 10 1.40 -2.61 7.57
N THR A 11 2.01 -1.94 8.54
CA THR A 11 1.45 -0.76 9.20
C THR A 11 2.32 0.44 8.90
N TYR A 12 1.79 1.44 8.22
CA TYR A 12 2.47 2.70 7.96
C TYR A 12 2.18 3.68 9.10
N ASN A 13 3.23 4.09 9.80
CA ASN A 13 3.12 5.03 10.93
C ASN A 13 3.52 6.44 10.49
N PHE A 14 2.54 7.33 10.38
CA PHE A 14 2.67 8.74 9.99
C PHE A 14 2.78 9.69 11.19
N ASP A 15 3.14 9.19 12.37
CA ASP A 15 3.19 9.89 13.66
C ASP A 15 1.82 10.27 14.25
N ASP A 16 0.94 10.90 13.47
CA ASP A 16 -0.42 11.30 13.90
C ASP A 16 -1.51 10.31 13.47
N TYR A 17 -1.15 9.36 12.60
CA TYR A 17 -2.06 8.43 11.95
C TYR A 17 -1.32 7.14 11.61
N SER A 18 -2.03 6.01 11.66
CA SER A 18 -1.52 4.73 11.18
C SER A 18 -2.44 4.14 10.11
N TYR A 19 -1.87 3.72 8.99
CA TYR A 19 -2.57 2.95 7.97
C TYR A 19 -2.14 1.50 8.04
N LYS A 20 -3.10 0.56 8.04
CA LYS A 20 -2.82 -0.87 8.03
C LYS A 20 -3.26 -1.47 6.70
N GLU A 21 -2.43 -2.34 6.15
CA GLU A 21 -2.75 -3.15 4.99
C GLU A 21 -2.41 -4.62 5.20
N PHE A 22 -3.19 -5.47 4.54
CA PHE A 22 -3.09 -6.91 4.59
C PHE A 22 -2.48 -7.40 3.28
N LEU A 23 -1.39 -8.15 3.39
CA LEU A 23 -0.59 -8.61 2.27
C LEU A 23 -0.95 -10.04 1.95
N PHE A 24 -1.02 -10.32 0.66
CA PHE A 24 -1.25 -11.63 0.10
C PHE A 24 -0.21 -11.88 -0.99
N VAL A 25 0.22 -13.13 -1.14
CA VAL A 25 1.20 -13.51 -2.15
C VAL A 25 0.65 -14.62 -3.04
N ASP A 26 0.94 -14.50 -4.32
CA ASP A 26 0.84 -15.64 -5.24
C ASP A 26 2.13 -16.46 -5.13
N ASP A 27 2.04 -17.65 -4.55
CA ASP A 27 3.21 -18.52 -4.33
C ASP A 27 3.90 -18.92 -5.65
N LYS A 28 3.19 -18.92 -6.79
CA LYS A 28 3.76 -19.27 -8.10
C LYS A 28 4.58 -18.12 -8.70
N THR A 29 4.05 -16.90 -8.64
CA THR A 29 4.69 -15.73 -9.30
C THR A 29 5.51 -14.87 -8.37
N GLY A 30 5.32 -15.01 -7.04
CA GLY A 30 5.88 -14.13 -6.02
C GLY A 30 5.25 -12.74 -5.99
N SER A 31 4.17 -12.52 -6.75
CA SER A 31 3.48 -11.23 -6.83
C SER A 31 2.71 -10.96 -5.55
N VAL A 32 2.86 -9.74 -5.01
CA VAL A 32 2.16 -9.31 -3.80
C VAL A 32 0.93 -8.49 -4.15
N TYR A 33 -0.13 -8.78 -3.42
CA TYR A 33 -1.42 -8.12 -3.46
C TYR A 33 -1.75 -7.58 -2.09
N ILE A 34 -2.50 -6.48 -2.04
CA ILE A 34 -2.82 -5.76 -0.82
C ILE A 34 -4.32 -5.56 -0.68
N SER A 35 -4.77 -5.43 0.56
CA SER A 35 -6.12 -4.98 0.90
C SER A 35 -6.07 -4.09 2.13
N SER A 36 -6.98 -3.12 2.21
CA SER A 36 -7.18 -2.31 3.42
C SER A 36 -7.99 -3.04 4.50
N LYS A 37 -8.50 -4.24 4.19
CA LYS A 37 -9.31 -5.07 5.09
C LYS A 37 -8.77 -6.48 5.17
N ASP A 38 -8.93 -7.10 6.34
CA ASP A 38 -8.62 -8.52 6.50
C ASP A 38 -9.61 -9.37 5.68
N VAL A 39 -9.21 -10.57 5.28
CA VAL A 39 -10.08 -11.51 4.57
C VAL A 39 -11.27 -11.96 5.44
N GLU A 40 -11.14 -11.85 6.76
CA GLU A 40 -12.21 -12.13 7.72
C GLU A 40 -13.20 -10.95 7.91
N ASP A 41 -12.91 -9.76 7.36
CA ASP A 41 -13.80 -8.60 7.45
C ASP A 41 -15.06 -8.81 6.57
N PRO A 42 -16.29 -8.63 7.10
CA PRO A 42 -17.52 -8.77 6.32
C PRO A 42 -17.60 -7.90 5.07
N ASN A 43 -16.84 -6.81 5.03
CA ASN A 43 -16.78 -5.86 3.94
C ASN A 43 -15.52 -6.03 3.07
N PHE A 44 -14.81 -7.15 3.19
CA PHE A 44 -13.71 -7.51 2.31
C PHE A 44 -14.24 -7.73 0.88
N SER A 45 -13.77 -6.90 -0.05
CA SER A 45 -14.20 -6.97 -1.46
C SER A 45 -13.15 -7.58 -2.38
N GLY A 46 -11.92 -7.75 -1.92
CA GLY A 46 -10.82 -8.32 -2.69
C GLY A 46 -9.46 -7.72 -2.34
N VAL A 47 -8.52 -7.98 -3.24
CA VAL A 47 -7.13 -7.53 -3.15
C VAL A 47 -6.72 -6.83 -4.45
N THR A 48 -5.77 -5.91 -4.35
CA THR A 48 -5.22 -5.17 -5.49
C THR A 48 -3.74 -5.50 -5.67
N PHE A 49 -3.29 -5.68 -6.90
CA PHE A 49 -1.86 -5.86 -7.19
C PHE A 49 -1.09 -4.57 -6.88
N CYS A 50 0.05 -4.67 -6.20
CA CYS A 50 0.82 -3.50 -5.74
C CYS A 50 2.19 -3.33 -6.40
N GLY A 51 2.53 -4.14 -7.41
CA GLY A 51 3.83 -4.05 -8.09
C GLY A 51 5.01 -4.65 -7.32
N VAL A 52 4.79 -5.10 -6.09
CA VAL A 52 5.81 -5.71 -5.24
C VAL A 52 5.95 -7.20 -5.58
N LYS A 53 7.21 -7.67 -5.68
CA LYS A 53 7.54 -9.10 -5.74
C LYS A 53 8.35 -9.50 -4.52
N THR A 54 8.10 -10.70 -4.01
CA THR A 54 8.83 -11.23 -2.86
C THR A 54 9.01 -12.75 -2.91
N ASN A 55 10.13 -13.20 -2.33
CA ASN A 55 10.37 -14.61 -2.02
C ASN A 55 9.95 -14.95 -0.58
N GLU A 56 9.51 -13.96 0.21
CA GLU A 56 9.00 -14.20 1.55
C GLU A 56 7.76 -15.08 1.49
N ARG A 57 7.69 -16.05 2.40
CA ARG A 57 6.58 -16.98 2.51
C ARG A 57 6.12 -17.12 3.94
N ASP A 58 6.92 -16.81 4.94
CA ASP A 58 6.44 -16.85 6.30
C ASP A 58 5.59 -15.62 6.61
N TYR A 59 4.61 -15.81 7.48
CA TYR A 59 3.78 -14.70 7.93
C TYR A 59 4.64 -13.67 8.66
N PHE A 60 4.49 -12.40 8.32
CA PHE A 60 5.16 -11.32 9.04
C PHE A 60 4.24 -10.13 9.31
N GLU A 61 4.60 -9.38 10.35
CA GLU A 61 4.05 -8.05 10.59
C GLU A 61 5.21 -7.07 10.69
N GLU A 62 5.05 -5.91 10.06
CA GLU A 62 6.06 -4.87 10.09
C GLU A 62 5.38 -3.50 10.20
N THR A 63 5.92 -2.65 11.08
CA THR A 63 5.54 -1.25 11.17
C THR A 63 6.63 -0.41 10.52
N ILE A 64 6.26 0.33 9.47
CA ILE A 64 7.18 1.15 8.69
C ILE A 64 6.86 2.61 8.93
N LYS A 65 7.89 3.41 9.24
CA LYS A 65 7.78 4.87 9.24
C LYS A 65 8.22 5.40 7.88
N PRO A 66 7.41 6.24 7.21
CA PRO A 66 7.84 6.90 5.98
C PRO A 66 9.13 7.69 6.20
N HIS A 67 10.07 7.55 5.28
CA HIS A 67 11.35 8.26 5.35
C HIS A 67 11.39 9.50 4.44
N ARG A 68 10.39 9.66 3.55
CA ARG A 68 10.28 10.83 2.66
C ARG A 68 8.84 11.06 2.23
N PHE A 69 8.46 12.34 2.19
CA PHE A 69 7.22 12.85 1.63
C PHE A 69 7.54 13.85 0.52
N VAL A 70 6.78 13.81 -0.57
CA VAL A 70 6.86 14.80 -1.65
C VAL A 70 5.44 15.26 -1.96
N GLU A 71 5.12 16.51 -1.64
CA GLU A 71 3.82 17.10 -1.95
C GLU A 71 3.65 17.24 -3.48
N THR A 72 2.51 16.81 -3.99
CA THR A 72 2.16 16.89 -5.42
C THR A 72 1.12 17.99 -5.66
N PRO A 73 1.10 18.61 -6.86
CA PRO A 73 0.08 19.61 -7.18
C PRO A 73 -1.32 19.02 -7.21
N THR A 74 -2.24 19.61 -6.45
CA THR A 74 -3.63 19.15 -6.28
C THR A 74 -4.65 20.26 -6.44
N ARG A 75 -5.94 19.90 -6.36
CA ARG A 75 -7.06 20.85 -6.34
C ARG A 75 -7.20 21.51 -4.96
N LYS A 76 -7.82 22.68 -4.91
CA LYS A 76 -8.08 23.42 -3.66
C LYS A 76 -8.84 22.53 -2.66
N GLY A 77 -8.34 22.44 -1.43
CA GLY A 77 -8.93 21.67 -0.34
C GLY A 77 -8.44 20.23 -0.21
N ILE A 78 -7.60 19.76 -1.14
CA ILE A 78 -7.00 18.43 -1.13
C ILE A 78 -5.48 18.61 -1.14
N LYS A 79 -4.76 17.93 -0.26
CA LYS A 79 -3.31 17.76 -0.33
C LYS A 79 -2.99 16.33 -0.72
N GLU A 80 -1.97 16.15 -1.54
CA GLU A 80 -1.51 14.82 -1.94
C GLU A 80 0.00 14.75 -1.76
N TYR A 81 0.45 13.61 -1.24
CA TYR A 81 1.85 13.33 -0.96
C TYR A 81 2.24 12.00 -1.59
N LEU A 82 3.32 12.00 -2.36
CA LEU A 82 4.05 10.77 -2.66
C LEU A 82 4.87 10.39 -1.42
N VAL A 83 4.56 9.22 -0.87
CA VAL A 83 5.16 8.69 0.35
C VAL A 83 6.10 7.56 -0.03
N TYR A 84 7.33 7.62 0.49
CA TYR A 84 8.35 6.59 0.29
C TYR A 84 8.60 5.87 1.61
N LEU A 85 8.44 4.56 1.55
CA LEU A 85 8.65 3.64 2.66
C LEU A 85 9.65 2.56 2.24
N TYR A 86 10.35 1.97 3.20
CA TYR A 86 11.19 0.80 2.97
C TYR A 86 10.72 -0.33 3.89
N SER A 87 10.36 -1.47 3.30
CA SER A 87 10.06 -2.69 4.06
C SER A 87 11.31 -3.53 4.18
N GLU A 88 11.75 -3.80 5.40
CA GLU A 88 12.85 -4.71 5.70
C GLU A 88 12.47 -6.15 5.38
N LYS A 89 11.22 -6.54 5.67
CA LYS A 89 10.71 -7.90 5.42
C LYS A 89 10.61 -8.22 3.93
N LEU A 90 10.16 -7.25 3.13
CA LEU A 90 10.09 -7.38 1.68
C LEU A 90 11.39 -6.95 0.99
N ASN A 91 12.34 -6.40 1.74
CA ASN A 91 13.62 -5.86 1.28
C ASN A 91 13.48 -4.95 0.05
N GLN A 92 12.50 -4.04 0.07
CA GLN A 92 12.21 -3.16 -1.06
C GLN A 92 11.53 -1.86 -0.67
N ASN A 93 11.63 -0.87 -1.56
CA ASN A 93 10.91 0.39 -1.44
C ASN A 93 9.45 0.20 -1.82
N ILE A 94 8.56 0.76 -1.01
CA ILE A 94 7.13 0.87 -1.27
C ILE A 94 6.82 2.35 -1.52
N LYS A 95 6.10 2.62 -2.60
CA LYS A 95 5.63 3.96 -2.94
C LYS A 95 4.10 3.97 -2.86
N CYS A 96 3.56 4.89 -2.08
CA CYS A 96 2.12 5.11 -2.03
C CYS A 96 1.78 6.61 -2.11
N ILE A 97 0.51 6.90 -2.31
CA ILE A 97 -0.05 8.24 -2.33
C ILE A 97 -0.85 8.41 -1.05
N LEU A 98 -0.50 9.40 -0.23
CA LEU A 98 -1.34 9.88 0.86
C LEU A 98 -2.13 11.08 0.37
N THR A 99 -3.45 11.00 0.43
CA THR A 99 -4.36 12.13 0.17
C THR A 99 -4.97 12.60 1.48
N GLU A 100 -4.91 13.91 1.74
CA GLU A 100 -5.56 14.55 2.87
C GLU A 100 -6.61 15.55 2.34
N GLU A 101 -7.87 15.40 2.75
CA GLU A 101 -8.98 16.28 2.38
C GLU A 101 -9.59 16.91 3.62
N GLU A 102 -9.75 18.23 3.64
CA GLU A 102 -10.48 18.93 4.69
C GLU A 102 -11.93 19.14 4.26
N TYR A 103 -12.86 18.50 4.97
CA TYR A 103 -14.30 18.62 4.74
C TYR A 103 -15.02 18.86 6.07
N GLU A 104 -15.83 19.93 6.13
CA GLU A 104 -16.58 20.32 7.33
C GLU A 104 -15.71 20.43 8.61
N GLY A 105 -14.47 20.91 8.46
CA GLY A 105 -13.51 21.06 9.58
C GLY A 105 -12.89 19.76 10.08
N LYS A 106 -13.05 18.65 9.34
CA LYS A 106 -12.40 17.36 9.61
C LYS A 106 -11.42 17.02 8.50
N ILE A 107 -10.27 16.47 8.89
CA ILE A 107 -9.25 15.98 7.96
C ILE A 107 -9.50 14.48 7.71
N TYR A 108 -9.72 14.13 6.46
CA TYR A 108 -9.86 12.76 5.98
C TYR A 108 -8.56 12.35 5.28
N LYS A 109 -8.00 11.20 5.66
CA LYS A 109 -6.77 10.66 5.08
C LYS A 109 -7.06 9.37 4.32
N ASN A 110 -6.47 9.22 3.13
CA ASN A 110 -6.57 8.02 2.31
C ASN A 110 -5.20 7.62 1.77
N ILE A 111 -4.92 6.32 1.72
CA ILE A 111 -3.74 5.75 1.06
C ILE A 111 -4.17 5.08 -0.24
N GLY A 112 -3.62 5.54 -1.35
CA GLY A 112 -3.73 4.93 -2.67
C GLY A 112 -2.38 4.41 -3.17
N TYR A 113 -2.42 3.51 -4.16
CA TYR A 113 -1.22 2.98 -4.79
C TYR A 113 -1.17 3.43 -6.24
N LYS A 114 -0.08 4.11 -6.61
CA LYS A 114 0.18 4.43 -8.01
C LYS A 114 0.79 3.21 -8.66
N MET A 115 -0.02 2.46 -9.40
CA MET A 115 0.51 1.44 -10.30
C MET A 115 1.29 2.17 -11.39
N GLU A 116 2.61 1.97 -11.44
CA GLU A 116 3.37 2.30 -12.65
C GLU A 116 2.89 1.30 -13.71
N LEU A 117 2.09 1.78 -14.68
CA LEU A 117 1.79 0.99 -15.88
C LEU A 117 3.11 0.83 -16.61
N ASP A 118 3.65 -0.40 -16.61
CA ASP A 118 4.76 -0.78 -17.47
C ASP A 118 4.24 -0.83 -18.90
N ILE A 119 4.10 0.36 -19.52
CA ILE A 119 3.84 0.48 -20.95
C ILE A 119 5.14 0.06 -21.61
N LYS A 120 5.30 -1.25 -21.84
CA LYS A 120 6.24 -1.72 -22.83
C LYS A 120 5.79 -1.13 -24.15
N GLY A 121 6.54 -0.16 -24.65
CA GLY A 121 6.43 0.22 -26.05
C GLY A 121 6.77 -1.01 -26.87
N ASP A 122 5.80 -1.50 -27.64
CA ASP A 122 6.11 -2.41 -28.73
C ASP A 122 6.94 -1.59 -29.73
N GLU A 123 8.25 -1.85 -29.79
CA GLU A 123 9.12 -1.46 -30.91
C GLU A 123 8.90 -2.40 -32.10
#